data_AF-A0A417GFZ7-F1
#
_entry.id   AF-A0A417GFZ7-F1
#
_cell.length_a   1.000
_cell.length_b   1.000
_cell.length_c   1.000
_cell.angle_alpha   90.00
_cell.angle_beta   90.00
_cell.angle_gamma   90.00
#
_symmetry.space_group_name_H-M   'P 1'
#
loop_
_entity.id
_entity.type
_entity.pdbx_description
1 polymer ?
#
loop_
_entity_poly.entity_id
_entity_poly.type
_entity_poly.pdbx_seq_one_letter_code
_entity_poly.pdbx_strand_id
1 'polypeptide(L)'
;MKLTAALEQEQESNQKRLHDLAMMQSRADAQESEVRTFIKEIRRYSAIEELDEAVLNRLISRILIGEVKKVDGQKVQEVRIVYNFVGEIPEIAA
;
A
#
# COMPACT_ATOMS: atom_id res chain seq x y z
N MET A 1 10.95 -23.52 -42.98
CA MET A 1 11.31 -22.19 -42.44
C MET A 1 10.22 -21.56 -41.55
N LYS A 2 8.92 -21.86 -41.69
CA LYS A 2 7.87 -21.28 -40.81
C LYS A 2 7.89 -21.77 -39.35
N LEU A 3 8.37 -23.00 -39.11
CA LEU A 3 8.38 -23.60 -37.77
C LEU A 3 9.44 -22.96 -36.86
N THR A 4 10.60 -22.62 -37.42
CA THR A 4 11.71 -21.98 -36.68
C THR A 4 11.33 -20.58 -36.22
N ALA A 5 10.68 -19.79 -37.09
CA ALA A 5 10.22 -18.44 -36.75
C ALA A 5 9.12 -18.44 -35.68
N ALA A 6 8.21 -19.43 -35.70
CA ALA A 6 7.18 -19.57 -34.66
C ALA A 6 7.79 -19.93 -33.30
N LEU A 7 8.79 -20.82 -33.30
CA LEU A 7 9.52 -21.19 -32.09
C LEU A 7 10.31 -20.02 -31.51
N GLU A 8 11.00 -19.23 -32.34
CA GLU A 8 11.73 -18.03 -31.90
C GLU A 8 10.78 -16.97 -31.32
N GLN A 9 9.63 -16.75 -31.96
CA GLN A 9 8.62 -15.80 -31.46
C GLN A 9 8.02 -16.25 -30.12
N GLU A 10 7.77 -17.55 -29.96
CA GLU A 10 7.29 -18.12 -28.70
C GLU A 10 8.35 -17.99 -27.59
N GLN A 11 9.63 -18.22 -27.92
CA GLN A 11 10.74 -18.04 -27.00
C GLN A 11 10.86 -16.60 -26.52
N GLU A 12 10.77 -15.63 -27.44
CA GLU A 12 10.87 -14.22 -27.13
C GLU A 12 9.67 -13.73 -26.29
N SER A 13 8.47 -14.23 -26.58
CA SER A 13 7.26 -13.94 -25.80
C SER A 13 7.36 -14.49 -24.38
N ASN A 14 7.85 -15.72 -24.22
CA ASN A 14 8.04 -16.35 -22.92
C ASN A 14 9.13 -15.65 -22.11
N GLN A 15 10.22 -15.20 -22.73
CA GLN A 15 11.24 -14.41 -22.04
C GLN A 15 10.71 -13.08 -21.53
N LYS A 16 9.90 -12.35 -22.33
CA LYS A 16 9.26 -11.11 -21.89
C LYS A 16 8.32 -11.35 -20.70
N ARG A 17 7.49 -12.39 -20.76
CA ARG A 17 6.61 -12.78 -19.64
C ARG A 17 7.37 -13.12 -18.37
N LEU A 18 8.47 -13.88 -18.48
CA LEU A 18 9.30 -14.23 -17.32
C LEU A 18 9.93 -12.98 -16.69
N HIS A 19 10.42 -12.05 -17.51
CA HIS A 19 10.96 -10.78 -17.03
C HIS A 19 9.90 -9.95 -16.30
N ASP A 20 8.70 -9.83 -16.87
CA ASP A 20 7.60 -9.06 -16.26
C ASP A 20 7.14 -9.68 -14.94
N LEU A 21 7.05 -11.01 -14.87
CA LEU A 21 6.73 -11.72 -13.64
C LEU A 21 7.82 -11.54 -12.57
N ALA A 22 9.10 -11.61 -12.94
CA ALA A 22 10.21 -11.37 -12.02
C ALA A 22 10.21 -9.94 -11.47
N MET A 23 9.88 -8.96 -12.31
CA MET A 23 9.70 -7.55 -11.91
C MET A 23 8.53 -7.37 -10.93
N MET A 24 7.40 -8.03 -11.17
CA MET A 24 6.26 -8.01 -10.25
C MET A 24 6.60 -8.68 -8.92
N GLN A 25 7.30 -9.81 -8.95
CA GLN A 25 7.72 -10.53 -7.76
C GLN A 25 8.70 -9.69 -6.92
N SER A 26 9.71 -9.08 -7.54
CA SER A 26 10.66 -8.20 -6.85
C SER A 26 9.97 -7.01 -6.17
N ARG A 27 8.96 -6.41 -6.82
CA ARG A 27 8.15 -5.35 -6.23
C ARG A 27 7.33 -5.85 -5.03
N ALA A 28 6.74 -7.03 -5.13
CA ALA A 28 5.98 -7.64 -4.04
C ALA A 28 6.89 -8.00 -2.85
N ASP A 29 8.07 -8.56 -3.10
CA ASP A 29 9.06 -8.93 -2.07
C ASP A 29 9.58 -7.70 -1.33
N ALA A 30 9.84 -6.59 -2.05
CA ALA A 30 10.23 -5.32 -1.43
C ALA A 30 9.11 -4.79 -0.50
N GLN A 31 7.87 -4.82 -0.98
CA GLN A 31 6.71 -4.41 -0.19
C GLN A 31 6.48 -5.31 1.04
N GLU A 32 6.66 -6.63 0.90
CA GLU A 32 6.53 -7.57 2.01
C GLU A 32 7.64 -7.38 3.07
N SER A 33 8.87 -7.11 2.62
CA SER A 33 10.02 -6.84 3.51
C SER A 33 9.82 -5.58 4.36
N GLU A 34 9.26 -4.52 3.77
CA GLU A 34 8.87 -3.30 4.49
C GLU A 34 7.81 -3.60 5.55
N VAL A 35 6.79 -4.39 5.21
CA VAL A 35 5.73 -4.80 6.14
C VAL A 35 6.26 -5.66 7.28
N ARG A 36 7.14 -6.64 7.00
CA ARG A 36 7.72 -7.51 8.04
C ARG A 36 8.63 -6.74 9.01
N THR A 37 9.43 -5.81 8.48
CA THR A 37 10.27 -4.93 9.29
C THR A 37 9.40 -4.03 10.17
N PHE A 38 8.31 -3.50 9.62
CA PHE A 38 7.36 -2.65 10.33
C PHE A 38 6.58 -3.38 11.43
N ILE A 39 6.12 -4.62 11.19
CA ILE A 39 5.48 -5.45 12.23
C ILE A 39 6.45 -5.75 13.38
N LYS A 40 7.74 -5.95 13.07
CA LYS A 40 8.78 -6.16 14.09
C LYS A 40 9.03 -4.90 14.93
N GLU A 41 8.93 -3.73 14.31
CA GLU A 41 8.97 -2.43 15.02
C GLU A 41 7.74 -2.28 15.93
N ILE A 42 6.52 -2.50 15.43
CA ILE A 42 5.27 -2.36 16.20
C ILE A 42 5.19 -3.35 17.38
N ARG A 43 5.61 -4.60 17.21
CA ARG A 43 5.66 -5.58 18.32
C ARG A 43 6.63 -5.19 19.44
N ARG A 44 7.59 -4.31 19.15
CA ARG A 44 8.47 -3.71 20.17
C ARG A 44 7.77 -2.57 20.92
N TYR A 45 6.71 -2.01 20.33
CA TYR A 45 5.86 -0.95 20.88
C TYR A 45 4.51 -1.44 21.43
N SER A 46 4.15 -2.73 21.33
CA SER A 46 2.96 -3.29 22.00
C SER A 46 3.06 -3.37 23.54
N ALA A 47 4.17 -2.88 24.11
CA ALA A 47 4.27 -2.53 25.52
C ALA A 47 3.87 -1.07 25.82
N ILE A 48 3.53 -0.28 24.79
CA ILE A 48 3.05 1.10 24.89
C ILE A 48 1.52 1.05 24.81
N GLU A 49 0.86 1.56 25.84
CA GLU A 49 -0.59 1.56 26.02
C GLU A 49 -1.32 2.55 25.10
N GLU A 50 -0.61 3.43 24.39
CA GLU A 50 -1.17 4.47 23.51
C GLU A 50 -0.42 4.58 22.17
N LEU A 51 -1.17 4.76 21.08
CA LEU A 51 -0.63 5.12 19.76
C LEU A 51 -0.32 6.61 19.75
N ASP A 52 0.96 6.99 19.78
CA ASP A 52 1.36 8.39 19.65
C ASP A 52 1.18 8.92 18.21
N GLU A 53 1.24 10.25 18.06
CA GLU A 53 1.03 10.94 16.78
C GLU A 53 2.05 10.53 15.71
N ALA A 54 3.26 10.14 16.10
CA ALA A 54 4.30 9.71 15.18
C ALA A 54 4.03 8.29 14.63
N VAL A 55 3.57 7.38 15.48
CA VAL A 55 3.14 6.04 15.10
C VAL A 55 1.89 6.10 14.23
N LEU A 56 0.92 6.94 14.60
CA LEU A 56 -0.30 7.14 13.82
C LEU A 56 0.02 7.64 12.40
N ASN A 57 0.89 8.66 12.27
CA ASN A 57 1.31 9.17 10.97
C ASN A 57 2.02 8.11 10.12
N ARG A 58 2.80 7.22 10.76
CA ARG A 58 3.51 6.14 10.05
C ARG A 58 2.58 5.02 9.60
N LEU A 59 1.38 4.91 10.19
CA LEU A 59 0.34 3.96 9.79
C LEU A 59 -0.53 4.46 8.62
N ILE A 60 -0.34 5.71 8.18
CA ILE A 60 -1.10 6.27 7.06
C ILE A 60 -0.70 5.54 5.76
N SER A 61 -1.65 4.81 5.18
CA SER A 61 -1.52 4.25 3.84
C SER A 61 -1.59 5.34 2.79
N ARG A 62 -2.58 6.22 2.90
CA ARG A 62 -2.84 7.32 1.96
C ARG A 62 -3.79 8.33 2.56
N ILE A 63 -3.68 9.57 2.10
CA ILE A 63 -4.58 10.67 2.43
C ILE A 63 -5.33 11.05 1.15
N LEU A 64 -6.67 11.03 1.21
CA LEU A 64 -7.54 11.45 0.12
C LEU A 64 -8.07 12.84 0.47
N ILE A 65 -7.86 13.79 -0.42
CA ILE A 65 -8.30 15.16 -0.26
C ILE A 65 -9.48 15.38 -1.19
N GLY A 66 -10.65 15.66 -0.61
CA GLY A 66 -11.88 15.95 -1.33
C GLY A 66 -11.90 17.37 -1.92
N GLU A 67 -12.96 17.65 -2.66
CA GLU A 67 -13.17 18.99 -3.23
C GLU A 67 -13.45 20.03 -2.14
N VAL A 68 -12.99 21.26 -2.39
CA VAL A 68 -13.27 22.40 -1.49
C VAL A 68 -14.70 22.85 -1.72
N LYS A 69 -15.53 22.77 -0.68
CA LYS A 69 -16.91 23.28 -0.66
C LYS A 69 -16.99 24.55 0.16
N LYS A 70 -17.88 25.47 -0.22
CA LYS A 70 -18.25 26.58 0.66
C LYS A 70 -19.52 26.21 1.41
N VAL A 71 -19.43 26.11 2.73
CA VAL A 71 -20.57 25.93 3.63
C VAL A 71 -20.58 27.14 4.55
N ASP A 72 -21.70 27.87 4.61
CA ASP A 72 -21.88 29.07 5.45
C ASP A 72 -20.77 30.13 5.30
N GLY A 73 -20.29 30.33 4.07
CA GLY A 73 -19.23 31.31 3.77
C GLY A 73 -17.81 30.84 4.10
N GLN A 74 -17.64 29.69 4.76
CA GLN A 74 -16.35 29.08 5.07
C GLN A 74 -15.96 28.03 4.03
N LYS A 75 -14.68 27.97 3.68
CA LYS A 75 -14.12 26.91 2.83
C LYS A 75 -13.90 25.66 3.68
N VAL A 76 -14.64 24.59 3.39
CA VAL A 76 -14.52 23.28 4.05
C VAL A 76 -13.98 22.28 3.03
N GLN A 77 -13.07 21.42 3.45
CA GLN A 77 -12.50 20.37 2.63
C GLN A 77 -12.53 19.05 3.39
N GLU A 78 -13.12 18.02 2.79
CA GLU A 78 -13.13 16.68 3.39
C GLU A 78 -11.75 16.04 3.20
N VAL A 79 -11.15 15.56 4.29
CA VAL A 79 -9.90 14.80 4.25
C VAL A 79 -10.18 13.41 4.80
N ARG A 80 -9.90 12.38 4.00
CA ARG A 80 -10.05 10.98 4.41
C ARG A 80 -8.67 10.34 4.51
N ILE A 81 -8.30 9.95 5.72
CA ILE A 81 -7.03 9.27 6.00
C ILE A 81 -7.31 7.77 6.05
N VAL A 82 -6.59 7.00 5.23
CA VAL A 82 -6.68 5.53 5.20
C VAL A 82 -5.48 4.99 5.94
N TYR A 83 -5.72 4.25 7.02
CA TYR A 83 -4.66 3.60 7.80
C TYR A 83 -4.50 2.14 7.40
N ASN A 84 -3.26 1.66 7.40
CA ASN A 84 -2.97 0.24 7.26
C ASN A 84 -3.05 -0.45 8.63
N PHE A 85 -3.47 -1.73 8.65
CA PHE A 85 -3.38 -2.61 9.82
C PHE A 85 -4.17 -2.21 11.08
N VAL A 86 -5.17 -1.32 10.96
CA VAL A 86 -5.99 -0.86 12.11
C VAL A 86 -7.06 -1.87 12.58
N GLY A 87 -7.27 -3.00 11.90
CA GLY A 87 -8.30 -3.97 12.29
C GLY A 87 -9.71 -3.35 12.30
N GLU A 88 -10.67 -3.98 12.99
CA GLU A 88 -11.95 -3.35 13.29
C GLU A 88 -11.72 -2.28 14.37
N ILE A 89 -11.95 -1.01 14.03
CA ILE A 89 -12.04 0.05 15.02
C ILE A 89 -13.46 0.00 15.58
N PRO A 90 -13.67 -0.38 16.85
CA PRO A 90 -14.99 -0.36 17.45
C PRO A 90 -15.55 1.06 17.34
N GLU A 91 -16.81 1.15 16.92
CA GLU A 91 -17.51 2.43 16.83
C GLU A 91 -17.50 3.05 18.23
N ILE A 92 -16.75 4.14 18.40
CA ILE A 92 -16.80 4.91 19.63
C ILE A 92 -18.17 5.59 19.59
N ALA A 93 -19.15 4.95 20.23
CA ALA A 93 -20.45 5.56 20.49
C ALA A 93 -20.21 6.86 21.26
N ALA A 94 -20.41 7.98 20.58
CA ALA A 94 -20.34 9.32 21.15
C ALA A 94 -21.54 9.60 22.06
#